data_AF-A0A7W1FXK4-F1
#
_entry.id   AF-A0A7W1FXK4-F1
#
_cell.length_a   1.000
_cell.length_b   1.000
_cell.length_c   1.000
_cell.angle_alpha   90.00
_cell.angle_beta   90.00
_cell.angle_gamma   90.00
#
_symmetry.space_group_name_H-M   'P 1'
#
loop_
_entity.id
_entity.type
_entity.pdbx_description
1 polymer ?
#
loop_
_entity_poly.entity_id
_entity_poly.type
_entity_poly.pdbx_seq_one_letter_code
_entity_poly.pdbx_strand_id
1 'polypeptide(L)'
;METLIKNKNAVTDNQKKIFERLAGKKVMNFISDQVDLTKRKTILVLPWDEITMYENNDKEQIRTIIDLQVINHKENLDEYFKYVNNALPDAGIFIGCVESHTERKQRLSLKHSQFIAKIIWFLDFVIHRVLSKLTLTKPVYNFFSKGKYKVLSKAEALGRLCYNGFEIIGHERINNLFYFSVIKTKLAPEGNKPHYGIVFKMNRIGINGKIIGVYKIRTMYAYSEFLQDYVVKLNGYNKAGKPSRDFRLTGWGTIIRALHLDELPQLLNVIKGDLNIVGVRPLSRFGFKSLPEDLQKERIKYKPGCIPPSVSLGITGFKEVIRAERLYLWQRKKKGPVTNVKYFGMAVYNLARRKTFSS
;
A
#
# COMPACT_ATOMS: atom_id res chain seq x y z
N MET A 1 7.40 23.65 -22.28
CA MET A 1 7.45 22.20 -21.94
C MET A 1 6.74 21.42 -23.06
N GLU A 2 6.96 21.80 -24.33
CA GLU A 2 5.93 21.68 -25.39
C GLU A 2 6.37 20.92 -26.63
N THR A 3 7.54 20.29 -26.68
CA THR A 3 7.91 19.54 -27.89
C THR A 3 8.98 18.52 -27.61
N LEU A 4 8.62 17.41 -26.94
CA LEU A 4 9.52 16.26 -26.85
C LEU A 4 8.82 15.03 -27.36
N ILE A 5 8.96 14.83 -28.67
CA ILE A 5 8.95 13.53 -29.36
C ILE A 5 7.54 13.01 -29.70
N LYS A 6 6.94 13.59 -30.75
CA LYS A 6 5.97 12.89 -31.60
C LYS A 6 6.72 12.17 -32.70
N ASN A 7 7.23 10.96 -32.46
CA ASN A 7 7.77 10.16 -33.56
C ASN A 7 7.31 8.70 -33.48
N LYS A 8 6.78 8.19 -34.60
CA LYS A 8 6.28 6.81 -34.73
C LYS A 8 7.41 5.77 -34.85
N ASN A 9 8.68 6.22 -34.86
CA ASN A 9 9.89 5.41 -35.02
C ASN A 9 10.77 5.39 -33.74
N ALA A 10 11.81 4.55 -33.74
CA ALA A 10 12.81 4.48 -32.67
C ALA A 10 13.38 5.88 -32.34
N VAL A 11 13.68 6.13 -31.06
CA VAL A 11 14.21 7.43 -30.61
C VAL A 11 15.59 7.61 -31.25
N THR A 12 15.70 8.59 -32.16
CA THR A 12 16.97 8.92 -32.83
C THR A 12 18.03 9.33 -31.82
N ASP A 13 19.31 9.13 -32.13
CA ASP A 13 20.41 9.50 -31.22
C ASP A 13 20.41 11.00 -30.88
N ASN A 14 19.89 11.84 -31.77
CA ASN A 14 19.71 13.27 -31.51
C ASN A 14 18.61 13.52 -30.46
N GLN A 15 17.49 12.78 -30.52
CA GLN A 15 16.43 12.86 -29.51
C GLN A 15 16.90 12.32 -28.14
N LYS A 16 17.70 11.25 -28.12
CA LYS A 16 18.32 10.75 -26.88
C LYS A 16 19.21 11.80 -26.23
N LYS A 17 20.04 12.51 -27.02
CA LYS A 17 20.89 13.59 -26.50
C LYS A 17 20.09 14.77 -25.94
N ILE A 18 19.00 15.16 -26.62
CA ILE A 18 18.09 16.21 -26.12
C ILE A 18 17.44 15.75 -24.81
N PHE A 19 16.95 14.51 -24.75
CA PHE A 19 16.32 13.97 -23.56
C PHE A 19 17.32 13.83 -22.40
N GLU A 20 18.55 13.40 -22.66
CA GLU A 20 19.63 13.32 -21.68
C GLU A 20 20.00 14.71 -21.13
N ARG A 21 20.03 15.73 -21.98
CA ARG A 21 20.28 17.11 -21.57
C ARG A 21 19.18 17.66 -20.66
N LEU A 22 17.94 17.21 -20.84
CA LEU A 22 16.78 17.70 -20.09
C LEU A 22 16.49 16.92 -18.80
N ALA A 23 16.52 15.59 -18.87
CA ALA A 23 16.24 14.71 -17.74
C ALA A 23 17.49 14.42 -16.89
N GLY A 24 18.68 14.56 -17.49
CA GLY A 24 19.96 14.22 -16.89
C GLY A 24 20.37 12.77 -17.13
N LYS A 25 21.69 12.54 -17.17
CA LYS A 25 22.31 11.23 -17.44
C LYS A 25 21.82 10.10 -16.55
N LYS A 26 21.61 10.35 -15.25
CA LYS A 26 21.11 9.33 -14.32
C LYS A 26 19.69 8.85 -14.67
N VAL A 27 18.80 9.76 -15.07
CA VAL A 27 17.43 9.41 -15.46
C VAL A 27 17.45 8.62 -16.77
N MET A 28 18.34 8.97 -17.70
CA MET A 28 18.53 8.21 -18.93
C MET A 28 19.05 6.80 -18.71
N ASN A 29 19.99 6.62 -17.78
CA ASN A 29 20.46 5.28 -17.41
C ASN A 29 19.30 4.45 -16.85
N PHE A 30 18.54 4.99 -15.90
CA PHE A 30 17.36 4.31 -15.36
C PHE A 30 16.36 3.90 -16.45
N ILE A 31 16.05 4.79 -17.40
CA ILE A 31 15.14 4.46 -18.51
C ILE A 31 15.72 3.35 -19.39
N SER A 32 17.01 3.44 -19.71
CA SER A 32 17.69 2.50 -20.61
C SER A 32 17.82 1.10 -19.99
N ASP A 33 17.97 1.01 -18.67
CA ASP A 33 18.00 -0.26 -17.93
C ASP A 33 16.66 -0.99 -17.96
N GLN A 34 15.55 -0.25 -18.11
CA GLN A 34 14.19 -0.81 -18.10
C GLN A 34 13.65 -1.06 -19.52
N VAL A 35 14.07 -0.25 -20.49
CA VAL A 35 13.56 -0.28 -21.85
C VAL A 35 14.70 -0.11 -22.84
N ASP A 36 14.81 -1.06 -23.78
CA ASP A 36 15.69 -0.90 -24.93
C ASP A 36 15.12 0.18 -25.87
N LEU A 37 15.70 1.38 -25.76
CA LEU A 37 15.35 2.55 -26.56
C LEU A 37 15.68 2.39 -28.05
N THR A 38 16.41 1.34 -28.45
CA THR A 38 16.83 1.09 -29.84
C THR A 38 15.93 0.10 -30.57
N LYS A 39 15.31 -0.86 -29.86
CA LYS A 39 14.60 -2.00 -30.48
C LYS A 39 13.07 -1.90 -30.48
N ARG A 40 12.45 -1.08 -29.64
CA ARG A 40 10.98 -1.03 -29.54
C ARG A 40 10.40 0.02 -30.49
N LYS A 41 9.48 -0.43 -31.36
CA LYS A 41 8.58 0.46 -32.10
C LYS A 41 7.75 1.27 -31.09
N THR A 42 7.95 2.59 -31.17
CA THR A 42 7.13 3.67 -30.60
C THR A 42 7.20 3.87 -29.08
N ILE A 43 8.09 4.79 -28.68
CA ILE A 43 8.14 5.42 -27.35
C ILE A 43 7.37 6.74 -27.44
N LEU A 44 6.30 6.85 -26.65
CA LEU A 44 5.55 8.10 -26.54
C LEU A 44 6.06 8.88 -25.32
N VAL A 45 6.75 9.99 -25.59
CA VAL A 45 7.07 11.00 -24.56
C VAL A 45 6.06 12.11 -24.76
N LEU A 46 5.16 12.35 -23.82
CA LEU A 46 4.17 13.42 -23.95
C LEU A 46 3.94 14.17 -22.64
N PRO A 47 3.76 15.50 -22.71
CA PRO A 47 2.92 16.23 -21.78
C PRO A 47 1.48 15.69 -21.80
N TRP A 48 0.82 15.61 -20.63
CA TRP A 48 -0.55 15.07 -20.50
C TRP A 48 -1.59 15.73 -21.41
N ASP A 49 -1.41 17.01 -21.67
CA ASP A 49 -2.32 17.87 -22.42
C ASP A 49 -2.52 17.40 -23.88
N GLU A 50 -1.64 16.52 -24.37
CA GLU A 50 -1.66 16.00 -25.74
C GLU A 50 -2.06 14.53 -25.85
N ILE A 51 -2.14 13.77 -24.76
CA ILE A 51 -2.41 12.33 -24.86
C ILE A 51 -3.88 12.08 -25.25
N THR A 52 -4.81 12.90 -24.75
CA THR A 52 -6.22 12.86 -25.15
C THR A 52 -6.45 13.10 -26.65
N MET A 53 -5.51 13.70 -27.37
CA MET A 53 -5.57 13.86 -28.84
C MET A 53 -5.19 12.58 -29.61
N TYR A 54 -4.67 11.54 -28.95
CA TYR A 54 -4.26 10.27 -29.57
C TYR A 54 -5.37 9.22 -29.61
N GLU A 55 -6.61 9.56 -29.27
CA GLU A 55 -7.76 8.66 -29.41
C GLU A 55 -8.13 8.47 -30.89
N ASN A 56 -7.55 7.47 -31.55
CA ASN A 56 -8.32 6.33 -32.11
C ASN A 56 -7.60 5.40 -33.11
N ASN A 57 -6.45 5.74 -33.71
CA ASN A 57 -5.98 4.95 -34.88
C ASN A 57 -4.72 4.06 -34.70
N ASP A 58 -3.96 4.09 -33.59
CA ASP A 58 -2.67 3.35 -33.50
C ASP A 58 -2.39 2.66 -32.13
N LYS A 59 -3.43 2.21 -31.41
CA LYS A 59 -3.26 1.56 -30.08
C LYS A 59 -2.34 0.32 -30.10
N GLU A 60 -2.20 -0.34 -31.25
CA GLU A 60 -1.36 -1.53 -31.40
C GLU A 60 0.15 -1.24 -31.51
N GLN A 61 0.53 0.01 -31.78
CA GLN A 61 1.94 0.35 -32.05
C GLN A 61 2.70 0.84 -30.81
N ILE A 62 2.03 1.46 -29.84
CA ILE A 62 2.68 2.10 -28.69
C ILE A 62 3.01 1.05 -27.63
N ARG A 63 4.29 0.68 -27.46
CA ARG A 63 4.71 -0.28 -26.41
C ARG A 63 5.28 0.35 -25.16
N THR A 64 5.64 1.63 -25.20
CA THR A 64 6.20 2.32 -24.04
C THR A 64 5.72 3.77 -23.97
N ILE A 65 5.26 4.18 -22.78
CA ILE A 65 4.92 5.57 -22.46
C ILE A 65 5.89 6.07 -21.40
N ILE A 66 6.46 7.25 -21.60
CA ILE A 66 7.35 7.91 -20.64
C ILE A 66 6.79 9.31 -20.34
N ASP A 67 6.24 9.52 -19.16
CA ASP A 67 5.79 10.83 -18.67
C ASP A 67 6.69 11.28 -17.50
N LEU A 68 7.65 12.17 -17.80
CA LEU A 68 8.54 12.73 -16.80
C LEU A 68 7.97 13.96 -16.08
N GLN A 69 6.72 14.33 -16.34
CA GLN A 69 6.04 15.29 -15.49
C GLN A 69 5.70 14.66 -14.15
N VAL A 70 5.91 15.42 -13.09
CA VAL A 70 5.60 14.97 -11.73
C VAL A 70 4.10 14.70 -11.60
N ILE A 71 3.72 13.45 -11.38
CA ILE A 71 2.31 13.01 -11.36
C ILE A 71 1.47 13.68 -10.26
N ASN A 72 2.10 14.31 -9.25
CA ASN A 72 1.45 15.03 -8.17
C ASN A 72 0.57 16.20 -8.65
N HIS A 73 0.84 16.73 -9.85
CA HIS A 73 0.10 17.83 -10.46
C HIS A 73 -1.18 17.38 -11.18
N LYS A 74 -1.40 16.08 -11.35
CA LYS A 74 -2.59 15.56 -12.05
C LYS A 74 -3.81 15.59 -11.12
N GLU A 75 -4.88 16.26 -11.56
CA GLU A 75 -6.10 16.43 -10.75
C GLU A 75 -6.79 15.11 -10.40
N ASN A 76 -6.82 14.15 -11.32
CA ASN A 76 -7.43 12.83 -11.10
C ASN A 76 -6.47 11.69 -11.47
N LEU A 77 -5.57 11.37 -10.53
CA LEU A 77 -4.48 10.42 -10.76
C LEU A 77 -4.96 8.99 -11.12
N ASP A 78 -6.10 8.55 -10.60
CA ASP A 78 -6.61 7.22 -10.95
C ASP A 78 -7.15 7.18 -12.38
N GLU A 79 -7.86 8.22 -12.82
CA GLU A 79 -8.29 8.33 -14.23
C GLU A 79 -7.10 8.47 -15.16
N TYR A 80 -6.08 9.22 -14.75
CA TYR A 80 -4.82 9.32 -15.47
C TYR A 80 -4.18 7.93 -15.66
N PHE A 81 -4.03 7.13 -14.60
CA PHE A 81 -3.46 5.80 -14.72
C PHE A 81 -4.34 4.83 -15.50
N LYS A 82 -5.67 4.93 -15.37
CA LYS A 82 -6.62 4.15 -16.18
C LYS A 82 -6.46 4.48 -17.67
N TYR A 83 -6.35 5.76 -18.00
CA TYR A 83 -6.10 6.22 -19.36
C TYR A 83 -4.78 5.66 -19.91
N VAL A 84 -3.68 5.77 -19.15
CA VAL A 84 -2.38 5.19 -19.53
C VAL A 84 -2.47 3.67 -19.70
N ASN A 85 -3.20 2.97 -18.83
CA ASN A 85 -3.43 1.53 -18.96
C ASN A 85 -4.18 1.21 -20.26
N ASN A 86 -5.22 1.97 -20.61
CA ASN A 86 -6.00 1.76 -21.82
C ASN A 86 -5.24 2.12 -23.11
N ALA A 87 -4.28 3.03 -23.03
CA ALA A 87 -3.43 3.43 -24.15
C ALA A 87 -2.31 2.42 -24.44
N LEU A 88 -1.93 1.59 -23.46
CA LEU A 88 -0.88 0.57 -23.61
C LEU A 88 -1.48 -0.80 -24.00
N PRO A 89 -0.83 -1.55 -24.91
CA PRO A 89 -1.10 -2.97 -25.10
C PRO A 89 -0.61 -3.76 -23.89
N ASP A 90 -1.01 -5.03 -23.80
CA ASP A 90 -0.50 -5.94 -22.76
C ASP A 90 1.03 -6.04 -22.83
N ALA A 91 1.67 -6.14 -21.67
CA ALA A 91 3.13 -6.02 -21.51
C ALA A 91 3.74 -4.67 -21.94
N GLY A 92 2.92 -3.66 -22.21
CA GLY A 92 3.36 -2.28 -22.40
C GLY A 92 3.99 -1.71 -21.14
N ILE A 93 5.03 -0.87 -21.30
CA ILE A 93 5.77 -0.28 -20.17
C ILE A 93 5.37 1.18 -19.98
N PHE A 94 5.14 1.58 -18.73
CA PHE A 94 4.95 2.96 -18.33
C PHE A 94 6.06 3.40 -17.38
N ILE A 95 6.71 4.50 -17.69
CA ILE A 95 7.73 5.14 -16.85
C ILE A 95 7.25 6.53 -16.47
N GLY A 96 7.38 6.85 -15.19
CA GLY A 96 7.10 8.20 -14.72
C GLY A 96 7.77 8.55 -13.41
N CYS A 97 7.47 9.75 -12.89
CA CYS A 97 8.06 10.24 -11.66
C CYS A 97 7.05 10.91 -10.73
N VAL A 98 7.35 10.85 -9.42
CA VAL A 98 6.54 11.43 -8.35
C VAL A 98 7.44 12.17 -7.36
N GLU A 99 7.03 13.35 -6.91
CA GLU A 99 7.64 14.03 -5.77
C GLU A 99 6.98 13.45 -4.51
N SER A 100 7.66 12.49 -3.89
CA SER A 100 7.14 11.87 -2.67
C SER A 100 7.40 12.76 -1.44
N HIS A 101 6.65 12.53 -0.36
CA HIS A 101 6.77 13.31 0.88
C HIS A 101 8.21 13.38 1.42
N THR A 102 9.01 12.32 1.29
CA THR A 102 10.42 12.30 1.75
C THR A 102 11.29 13.31 0.99
N GLU A 103 11.06 13.45 -0.29
CA GLU A 103 11.79 14.30 -1.21
C GLU A 103 11.39 15.77 -1.02
N ARG A 104 10.08 16.04 -0.86
CA ARG A 104 9.57 17.37 -0.50
C ARG A 104 10.18 17.86 0.82
N LYS A 105 10.24 16.98 1.83
CA LYS A 105 10.87 17.28 3.13
C LYS A 105 12.33 17.69 2.97
N GLN A 106 13.09 16.97 2.13
CA GLN A 106 14.51 17.28 1.88
C GLN A 106 14.70 18.61 1.14
N ARG A 107 13.84 18.94 0.17
CA ARG A 107 13.86 20.23 -0.54
C ARG A 107 13.55 21.41 0.37
N LEU A 108 12.56 21.27 1.25
CA LEU A 108 12.18 22.32 2.21
C LEU A 108 13.20 22.48 3.33
N SER A 109 13.82 21.39 3.81
CA SER A 109 14.86 21.47 4.85
C SER A 109 16.16 22.09 4.37
N LEU A 110 16.45 22.06 3.06
CA LEU A 110 17.64 22.72 2.49
C LEU A 110 17.47 24.24 2.36
N LYS A 111 16.23 24.76 2.41
CA LYS A 111 15.94 26.20 2.29
C LYS A 111 15.83 26.94 3.63
N HIS A 112 15.73 26.21 4.75
CA HIS A 112 15.42 26.80 6.06
C HIS A 112 16.23 26.13 7.18
N SER A 113 16.46 26.87 8.28
CA SER A 113 17.03 26.32 9.52
C SER A 113 16.22 25.10 10.01
N GLN A 114 16.89 24.14 10.67
CA GLN A 114 16.28 22.87 11.09
C GLN A 114 15.01 23.04 11.93
N PHE A 115 14.89 24.12 12.72
CA PHE A 115 13.71 24.41 13.52
C PHE A 115 12.54 24.92 12.67
N ILE A 116 12.79 25.89 11.78
CA ILE A 116 11.80 26.46 10.87
C ILE A 116 11.29 25.38 9.90
N ALA A 117 12.19 24.53 9.40
CA ALA A 117 11.82 23.39 8.56
C ALA A 117 10.87 22.40 9.27
N LYS A 118 11.03 22.18 10.59
CA LYS A 118 10.12 21.33 11.38
C LYS A 118 8.72 21.95 11.53
N ILE A 119 8.64 23.27 11.74
CA ILE A 119 7.35 23.99 11.85
C ILE A 119 6.64 24.01 10.50
N ILE A 120 7.34 24.40 9.42
CA ILE A 120 6.79 24.37 8.06
C ILE A 120 6.33 22.95 7.71
N TRP A 121 7.10 21.92 8.09
CA TRP A 121 6.70 20.53 7.89
C TRP A 121 5.42 20.15 8.64
N PHE A 122 5.30 20.54 9.91
CA PHE A 122 4.11 20.25 10.70
C PHE A 122 2.88 20.92 10.08
N LEU A 123 2.99 22.18 9.67
CA LEU A 123 1.93 22.92 9.00
C LEU A 123 1.59 22.31 7.63
N ASP A 124 2.59 21.98 6.80
CA ASP A 124 2.41 21.32 5.49
C ASP A 124 1.70 19.96 5.65
N PHE A 125 2.09 19.18 6.67
CA PHE A 125 1.44 17.92 7.01
C PHE A 125 -0.02 18.13 7.44
N VAL A 126 -0.29 19.07 8.34
CA VAL A 126 -1.66 19.34 8.79
C VAL A 126 -2.52 19.81 7.61
N ILE A 127 -2.05 20.78 6.83
CA ILE A 127 -2.80 21.38 5.73
C ILE A 127 -3.01 20.39 4.59
N HIS A 128 -1.93 19.83 4.03
CA HIS A 128 -2.02 19.03 2.81
C HIS A 128 -2.37 17.57 3.05
N ARG A 129 -2.29 17.06 4.29
CA ARG A 129 -2.54 15.64 4.57
C ARG A 129 -3.65 15.36 5.56
N VAL A 130 -3.84 16.21 6.57
CA VAL A 130 -4.96 16.04 7.52
C VAL A 130 -6.20 16.76 6.99
N LEU A 131 -6.11 18.06 6.76
CA LEU A 131 -7.27 18.87 6.33
C LEU A 131 -7.78 18.49 4.93
N SER A 132 -6.89 18.09 4.01
CA SER A 132 -7.29 17.62 2.68
C SER A 132 -8.11 16.33 2.68
N LYS A 133 -8.09 15.55 3.77
CA LYS A 133 -8.73 14.23 3.89
C LYS A 133 -9.94 14.22 4.84
N LEU A 134 -10.14 15.27 5.63
CA LEU A 134 -11.30 15.40 6.52
C LEU A 134 -12.49 15.95 5.73
N THR A 135 -13.66 15.31 5.89
CA THR A 135 -14.89 15.66 5.17
C THR A 135 -15.30 17.12 5.32
N LEU A 136 -15.11 17.71 6.51
CA LEU A 136 -15.47 19.08 6.84
C LEU A 136 -14.53 20.13 6.21
N THR A 137 -13.23 19.85 6.13
CA THR A 137 -12.22 20.83 5.69
C THR A 137 -11.74 20.62 4.26
N LYS A 138 -12.13 19.51 3.63
CA LYS A 138 -11.89 19.20 2.23
C LYS A 138 -12.41 20.26 1.24
N PRO A 139 -13.60 20.89 1.40
CA PRO A 139 -14.07 21.94 0.50
C PRO A 139 -13.16 23.17 0.53
N VAL A 140 -12.80 23.62 1.74
CA VAL A 140 -11.93 24.78 1.97
C VAL A 140 -10.51 24.49 1.45
N TYR A 141 -9.96 23.31 1.76
CA TYR A 141 -8.66 22.89 1.21
C TYR A 141 -8.67 22.86 -0.32
N ASN A 142 -9.71 22.29 -0.95
CA ASN A 142 -9.82 22.22 -2.40
C ASN A 142 -9.93 23.61 -3.03
N PHE A 143 -10.61 24.54 -2.37
CA PHE A 143 -10.73 25.94 -2.79
C PHE A 143 -9.36 26.65 -2.80
N PHE A 144 -8.58 26.54 -1.73
CA PHE A 144 -7.25 27.20 -1.64
C PHE A 144 -6.16 26.49 -2.44
N SER A 145 -6.16 25.15 -2.49
CA SER A 145 -5.15 24.38 -3.24
C SER A 145 -5.44 24.31 -4.74
N LYS A 146 -6.62 24.77 -5.19
CA LYS A 146 -7.15 24.63 -6.56
C LYS A 146 -7.05 23.21 -7.11
N GLY A 147 -6.94 22.18 -6.25
CA GLY A 147 -6.71 20.78 -6.66
C GLY A 147 -5.32 20.47 -7.23
N LYS A 148 -4.39 21.43 -7.30
CA LYS A 148 -3.19 21.37 -8.17
C LYS A 148 -1.97 20.64 -7.60
N TYR A 149 -2.00 20.17 -6.35
CA TYR A 149 -0.86 19.45 -5.79
C TYR A 149 -1.28 18.45 -4.69
N LYS A 150 -1.06 17.16 -4.94
CA LYS A 150 -1.29 16.08 -3.97
C LYS A 150 0.03 15.59 -3.40
N VAL A 151 0.15 15.59 -2.07
CA VAL A 151 1.30 14.96 -1.40
C VAL A 151 1.09 13.44 -1.37
N LEU A 152 1.86 12.71 -2.18
CA LEU A 152 1.80 11.26 -2.27
C LEU A 152 2.97 10.63 -1.51
N SER A 153 2.70 9.48 -0.89
CA SER A 153 3.79 8.61 -0.43
C SER A 153 4.21 7.66 -1.54
N LYS A 154 5.44 7.12 -1.46
CA LYS A 154 5.87 6.01 -2.32
C LYS A 154 4.85 4.88 -2.37
N ALA A 155 4.31 4.47 -1.22
CA ALA A 155 3.30 3.42 -1.13
C ALA A 155 1.99 3.80 -1.84
N GLU A 156 1.52 5.03 -1.69
CA GLU A 156 0.29 5.46 -2.35
C GLU A 156 0.46 5.57 -3.87
N ALA A 157 1.59 6.10 -4.35
CA ALA A 157 1.88 6.21 -5.78
C ALA A 157 1.98 4.83 -6.44
N LEU A 158 2.80 3.94 -5.89
CA LEU A 158 2.96 2.58 -6.41
C LEU A 158 1.67 1.75 -6.27
N GLY A 159 0.96 1.90 -5.16
CA GLY A 159 -0.29 1.17 -4.93
C GLY A 159 -1.38 1.55 -5.92
N ARG A 160 -1.48 2.84 -6.30
CA ARG A 160 -2.41 3.30 -7.33
C ARG A 160 -2.07 2.73 -8.71
N LEU A 161 -0.79 2.60 -9.06
CA LEU A 161 -0.38 1.92 -10.28
C LEU A 161 -0.81 0.44 -10.26
N CYS A 162 -0.53 -0.28 -9.17
CA CYS A 162 -0.94 -1.68 -9.04
C CYS A 162 -2.45 -1.89 -9.07
N TYR A 163 -3.21 -0.98 -8.47
CA TYR A 163 -4.67 -0.97 -8.58
C TYR A 163 -5.15 -0.81 -10.03
N ASN A 164 -4.49 0.04 -10.81
CA ASN A 164 -4.80 0.27 -12.22
C ASN A 164 -4.14 -0.75 -13.16
N GLY A 165 -3.90 -1.98 -12.69
CA GLY A 165 -3.50 -3.10 -13.54
C GLY A 165 -2.02 -3.17 -13.93
N PHE A 166 -1.15 -2.42 -13.24
CA PHE A 166 0.29 -2.44 -13.48
C PHE A 166 1.06 -3.31 -12.48
N GLU A 167 2.16 -3.92 -12.90
CA GLU A 167 3.15 -4.54 -12.03
C GLU A 167 4.44 -3.72 -12.01
N ILE A 168 5.07 -3.60 -10.84
CA ILE A 168 6.27 -2.79 -10.66
C ILE A 168 7.50 -3.58 -11.10
N ILE A 169 8.25 -3.04 -12.06
CA ILE A 169 9.49 -3.64 -12.57
C ILE A 169 10.70 -3.03 -11.87
N GLY A 170 10.70 -1.71 -11.72
CA GLY A 170 11.84 -0.97 -11.22
C GLY A 170 11.45 0.35 -10.58
N HIS A 171 12.31 0.84 -9.70
CA HIS A 171 12.21 2.18 -9.15
C HIS A 171 13.57 2.69 -8.69
N GLU A 172 13.78 3.99 -8.80
CA GLU A 172 15.00 4.63 -8.35
C GLU A 172 14.71 6.05 -7.84
N ARG A 173 15.56 6.54 -6.95
CA ARG A 173 15.50 7.92 -6.47
C ARG A 173 16.61 8.74 -7.12
N ILE A 174 16.24 9.72 -7.94
CA ILE A 174 17.17 10.55 -8.70
C ILE A 174 16.78 12.02 -8.49
N ASN A 175 17.73 12.87 -8.09
CA ASN A 175 17.55 14.33 -7.97
C ASN A 175 16.27 14.76 -7.19
N ASN A 176 16.01 14.12 -6.04
CA ASN A 176 14.79 14.36 -5.23
C ASN A 176 13.46 14.06 -5.93
N LEU A 177 13.46 13.19 -6.93
CA LEU A 177 12.23 12.59 -7.45
C LEU A 177 12.33 11.06 -7.34
N PHE A 178 11.17 10.45 -7.16
CA PHE A 178 11.03 9.00 -7.18
C PHE A 178 10.56 8.59 -8.58
N TYR A 179 11.43 7.92 -9.31
CA TYR A 179 11.14 7.37 -10.63
C TYR A 179 10.67 5.93 -10.48
N PHE A 180 9.68 5.55 -11.29
CA PHE A 180 9.15 4.20 -11.34
C PHE A 180 9.04 3.73 -12.79
N SER A 181 9.16 2.41 -12.96
CA SER A 181 8.88 1.70 -14.20
C SER A 181 7.92 0.56 -13.88
N VAL A 182 6.82 0.49 -14.63
CA VAL A 182 5.78 -0.51 -14.47
C VAL A 182 5.38 -1.13 -15.79
N ILE A 183 4.92 -2.38 -15.75
CA ILE A 183 4.41 -3.11 -16.91
C ILE A 183 2.92 -3.34 -16.77
N LYS A 184 2.17 -3.16 -17.86
CA LYS A 184 0.75 -3.50 -17.90
C LYS A 184 0.60 -5.02 -17.88
N THR A 185 -0.10 -5.53 -16.87
CA THR A 185 -0.41 -6.96 -16.74
C THR A 185 -1.92 -7.23 -16.77
N LYS A 186 -2.73 -6.23 -16.44
CA LYS A 186 -4.20 -6.32 -16.38
C LYS A 186 -4.84 -5.02 -16.84
N LEU A 187 -6.10 -5.09 -17.23
CA LEU A 187 -6.92 -3.91 -17.43
C LEU A 187 -7.21 -3.22 -16.10
N ALA A 188 -7.30 -1.90 -16.13
CA ALA A 188 -7.72 -1.13 -14.98
C ALA A 188 -9.17 -1.51 -14.60
N PRO A 189 -9.48 -1.67 -13.30
CA PRO A 189 -10.80 -2.12 -12.87
C PRO A 189 -11.89 -1.10 -13.23
N GLU A 190 -13.03 -1.60 -13.68
CA GLU A 190 -14.25 -0.82 -13.83
C GLU A 190 -14.99 -0.79 -12.48
N GLY A 191 -15.19 0.40 -11.90
CA GLY A 191 -15.96 0.55 -10.68
C GLY A 191 -15.47 1.65 -9.73
N ASN A 192 -16.05 1.63 -8.53
CA ASN A 192 -15.82 2.67 -7.53
C ASN A 192 -14.41 2.57 -6.92
N LYS A 193 -13.77 3.74 -6.79
CA LYS A 193 -12.47 3.87 -6.14
C LYS A 193 -12.51 3.31 -4.72
N PRO A 194 -11.46 2.60 -4.27
CA PRO A 194 -11.39 2.13 -2.89
C PRO A 194 -11.51 3.30 -1.91
N HIS A 195 -12.39 3.15 -0.92
CA HIS A 195 -12.64 4.17 0.09
C HIS A 195 -11.70 4.02 1.29
N TYR A 196 -10.94 5.06 1.59
CA TYR A 196 -9.91 5.03 2.62
C TYR A 196 -10.34 5.78 3.89
N GLY A 197 -11.19 5.15 4.70
CA GLY A 197 -11.52 5.62 6.05
C GLY A 197 -10.44 5.28 7.09
N ILE A 198 -10.45 6.00 8.23
CA ILE A 198 -9.57 5.74 9.39
C ILE A 198 -9.86 4.36 9.99
N VAL A 199 -11.13 3.99 10.10
CA VAL A 199 -11.56 2.65 10.51
C VAL A 199 -12.04 1.91 9.28
N PHE A 200 -11.65 0.64 9.14
CA PHE A 200 -12.09 -0.24 8.07
C PHE A 200 -12.46 -1.61 8.62
N LYS A 201 -13.26 -2.36 7.85
CA LYS A 201 -13.64 -3.73 8.17
C LYS A 201 -12.85 -4.70 7.30
N MET A 202 -12.33 -5.75 7.92
CA MET A 202 -11.72 -6.87 7.21
C MET A 202 -12.62 -8.09 7.28
N ASN A 203 -12.94 -8.68 6.12
CA ASN A 203 -13.68 -9.93 6.07
C ASN A 203 -12.85 -11.07 6.66
N ARG A 204 -13.43 -11.77 7.63
CA ARG A 204 -12.81 -12.88 8.36
C ARG A 204 -13.80 -14.00 8.58
N ILE A 205 -13.29 -15.22 8.75
CA ILE A 205 -14.11 -16.37 9.10
C ILE A 205 -14.37 -16.39 10.60
N GLY A 206 -15.65 -16.38 10.95
CA GLY A 206 -16.19 -16.46 12.30
C GLY A 206 -16.77 -17.84 12.61
N ILE A 207 -17.61 -17.89 13.66
CA ILE A 207 -18.29 -19.11 14.09
C ILE A 207 -19.21 -19.65 12.97
N ASN A 208 -19.28 -20.97 12.86
CA ASN A 208 -19.98 -21.73 11.82
C ASN A 208 -19.55 -21.37 10.38
N GLY A 209 -18.34 -20.84 10.22
CA GLY A 209 -17.81 -20.44 8.91
C GLY A 209 -18.38 -19.11 8.39
N LYS A 210 -19.24 -18.43 9.16
CA LYS A 210 -19.85 -17.15 8.75
C LYS A 210 -18.79 -16.07 8.58
N ILE A 211 -18.96 -15.22 7.57
CA ILE A 211 -18.03 -14.11 7.34
C ILE A 211 -18.43 -12.93 8.22
N ILE A 212 -17.50 -12.48 9.04
CA ILE A 212 -17.64 -11.33 9.92
C ILE A 212 -16.71 -10.19 9.49
N GLY A 213 -17.16 -8.95 9.70
CA GLY A 213 -16.37 -7.75 9.43
C GLY A 213 -15.60 -7.32 10.67
N VAL A 214 -14.32 -7.66 10.76
CA VAL A 214 -13.45 -7.30 11.89
C VAL A 214 -12.95 -5.87 11.73
N TYR A 215 -13.24 -5.02 12.71
CA TYR A 215 -12.86 -3.60 12.66
C TYR A 215 -11.38 -3.39 13.01
N LYS A 216 -10.71 -2.50 12.27
CA LYS A 216 -9.33 -2.09 12.54
C LYS A 216 -9.10 -0.62 12.18
N ILE A 217 -8.11 -0.02 12.84
CA ILE A 217 -7.56 1.27 12.44
C ILE A 217 -6.62 1.06 11.26
N ARG A 218 -6.75 1.90 10.23
CA ARG A 218 -5.88 1.92 9.07
C ARG A 218 -4.52 2.46 9.46
N THR A 219 -3.50 1.60 9.45
CA THR A 219 -2.12 1.96 9.78
C THR A 219 -1.20 2.03 8.56
N MET A 220 -1.74 1.75 7.37
CA MET A 220 -1.04 1.78 6.09
C MET A 220 -1.54 2.91 5.20
N TYR A 221 -0.71 3.35 4.25
CA TYR A 221 -1.10 4.30 3.21
C TYR A 221 -2.25 3.76 2.34
N ALA A 222 -2.98 4.66 1.68
CA ALA A 222 -3.98 4.26 0.69
C ALA A 222 -3.35 3.39 -0.43
N TYR A 223 -4.11 2.45 -0.98
CA TYR A 223 -3.70 1.50 -2.03
C TYR A 223 -2.58 0.54 -1.64
N SER A 224 -2.17 0.48 -0.37
CA SER A 224 -1.08 -0.38 0.10
C SER A 224 -1.40 -1.88 0.02
N GLU A 225 -2.68 -2.25 0.00
CA GLU A 225 -3.14 -3.63 -0.15
C GLU A 225 -2.64 -4.27 -1.47
N PHE A 226 -2.49 -3.48 -2.53
CA PHE A 226 -2.03 -3.92 -3.85
C PHE A 226 -0.51 -4.11 -3.92
N LEU A 227 0.22 -3.72 -2.87
CA LEU A 227 1.69 -3.79 -2.81
C LEU A 227 2.21 -4.98 -2.00
N GLN A 228 1.33 -5.85 -1.50
CA GLN A 228 1.73 -6.96 -0.63
C GLN A 228 2.82 -7.84 -1.26
N ASP A 229 2.58 -8.34 -2.46
CA ASP A 229 3.48 -9.28 -3.13
C ASP A 229 4.80 -8.60 -3.50
N TYR A 230 4.71 -7.35 -3.96
CA TYR A 230 5.88 -6.54 -4.28
C TYR A 230 6.79 -6.30 -3.06
N VAL A 231 6.22 -5.93 -1.91
CA VAL A 231 7.00 -5.69 -0.68
C VAL A 231 7.62 -6.99 -0.17
N VAL A 232 6.89 -8.11 -0.23
CA VAL A 232 7.41 -9.43 0.17
C VAL A 232 8.55 -9.86 -0.75
N LYS A 233 8.43 -9.67 -2.07
CA LYS A 233 9.49 -9.96 -3.03
C LYS A 233 10.74 -9.11 -2.78
N LEU A 234 10.56 -7.84 -2.43
CA LEU A 234 11.66 -6.90 -2.20
C LEU A 234 12.41 -7.15 -0.89
N ASN A 235 11.68 -7.41 0.20
CA ASN A 235 12.25 -7.39 1.55
C ASN A 235 12.19 -8.75 2.28
N GLY A 236 11.45 -9.72 1.76
CA GLY A 236 11.16 -10.97 2.45
C GLY A 236 10.30 -10.80 3.71
N TYR A 237 10.21 -11.86 4.50
CA TYR A 237 9.53 -11.87 5.79
C TYR A 237 10.51 -11.69 6.95
N ASN A 238 10.09 -11.02 8.01
CA ASN A 238 10.78 -10.98 9.30
C ASN A 238 10.46 -12.22 10.14
N LYS A 239 11.10 -12.35 11.31
CA LYS A 239 10.89 -13.49 12.25
C LYS A 239 9.44 -13.66 12.72
N ALA A 240 8.63 -12.60 12.66
CA ALA A 240 7.22 -12.60 13.01
C ALA A 240 6.29 -12.94 11.82
N GLY A 241 6.85 -13.31 10.65
CA GLY A 241 6.09 -13.61 9.43
C GLY A 241 5.44 -12.39 8.78
N LYS A 242 5.91 -11.17 9.08
CA LYS A 242 5.47 -9.91 8.46
C LYS A 242 6.50 -9.45 7.43
N PRO A 243 6.11 -8.72 6.37
CA PRO A 243 7.08 -8.18 5.43
C PRO A 243 8.12 -7.33 6.16
N SER A 244 9.41 -7.59 5.90
CA SER A 244 10.50 -6.79 6.47
C SER A 244 10.51 -5.39 5.83
N ARG A 245 11.00 -4.38 6.57
CA ARG A 245 11.13 -2.98 6.08
C ARG A 245 9.91 -2.47 5.29
N ASP A 246 8.70 -2.71 5.81
CA ASP A 246 7.45 -2.46 5.11
C ASP A 246 7.15 -0.95 4.97
N PHE A 247 7.45 -0.38 3.79
CA PHE A 247 7.24 1.04 3.48
C PHE A 247 5.75 1.43 3.33
N ARG A 248 4.83 0.47 3.41
CA ARG A 248 3.38 0.72 3.38
C ARG A 248 2.86 1.27 4.69
N LEU A 249 3.57 1.07 5.79
CA LEU A 249 3.21 1.61 7.10
C LEU A 249 3.42 3.12 7.17
N THR A 250 2.48 3.83 7.78
CA THR A 250 2.70 5.23 8.14
C THR A 250 3.59 5.31 9.39
N GLY A 251 4.30 6.43 9.60
CA GLY A 251 5.16 6.58 10.78
C GLY A 251 4.41 6.39 12.11
N TRP A 252 3.22 6.99 12.22
CA TRP A 252 2.33 6.77 13.36
C TRP A 252 1.73 5.36 13.37
N GLY A 253 1.48 4.77 12.20
CA GLY A 253 0.97 3.42 12.05
C GLY A 253 1.90 2.40 12.68
N THR A 254 3.22 2.59 12.55
CA THR A 254 4.22 1.75 13.23
C THR A 254 4.05 1.79 14.76
N ILE A 255 3.87 2.98 15.35
CA ILE A 255 3.68 3.15 16.79
C ILE A 255 2.35 2.53 17.23
N ILE A 256 1.25 2.80 16.52
CA ILE A 256 -0.07 2.26 16.84
C ILE A 256 -0.08 0.73 16.79
N ARG A 257 0.61 0.12 15.82
CA ARG A 257 0.74 -1.34 15.74
C ARG A 257 1.64 -1.91 16.82
N ALA A 258 2.72 -1.23 17.18
CA ALA A 258 3.60 -1.64 18.28
C ALA A 258 2.84 -1.66 19.61
N LEU A 259 1.96 -0.67 19.83
CA LEU A 259 1.08 -0.57 20.98
C LEU A 259 -0.21 -1.41 20.85
N HIS A 260 -0.39 -2.16 19.75
CA HIS A 260 -1.61 -2.94 19.45
C HIS A 260 -2.91 -2.11 19.43
N LEU A 261 -2.80 -0.80 19.29
CA LEU A 261 -3.94 0.12 19.29
C LEU A 261 -4.75 0.03 18.00
N ASP A 262 -4.19 -0.54 16.92
CA ASP A 262 -4.90 -0.73 15.65
C ASP A 262 -6.06 -1.73 15.75
N GLU A 263 -6.02 -2.59 16.77
CA GLU A 263 -7.01 -3.62 17.05
C GLU A 263 -8.06 -3.19 18.08
N LEU A 264 -7.95 -2.00 18.69
CA LEU A 264 -8.96 -1.49 19.63
C LEU A 264 -10.40 -1.47 19.08
N PRO A 265 -10.65 -1.10 17.81
CA PRO A 265 -12.00 -1.16 17.26
C PRO A 265 -12.63 -2.56 17.26
N GLN A 266 -11.84 -3.63 17.42
CA GLN A 266 -12.36 -4.99 17.56
C GLN A 266 -13.20 -5.17 18.84
N LEU A 267 -13.07 -4.29 19.85
CA LEU A 267 -13.96 -4.30 21.01
C LEU A 267 -15.43 -4.10 20.60
N LEU A 268 -15.69 -3.35 19.52
CA LEU A 268 -17.03 -3.22 18.96
C LEU A 268 -17.55 -4.56 18.40
N ASN A 269 -16.67 -5.41 17.85
CA ASN A 269 -17.05 -6.76 17.43
C ASN A 269 -17.36 -7.66 18.65
N VAL A 270 -16.68 -7.46 19.78
CA VAL A 270 -16.98 -8.18 21.02
C VAL A 270 -18.35 -7.80 21.55
N ILE A 271 -18.67 -6.50 21.60
CA ILE A 271 -19.98 -6.00 22.02
C ILE A 271 -21.09 -6.51 21.08
N LYS A 272 -20.84 -6.54 19.77
CA LYS A 272 -21.76 -7.10 18.77
C LYS A 272 -21.91 -8.62 18.85
N GLY A 273 -21.02 -9.30 19.57
CA GLY A 273 -21.01 -10.76 19.69
C GLY A 273 -20.36 -11.50 18.52
N ASP A 274 -19.66 -10.81 17.61
CA ASP A 274 -18.89 -11.42 16.51
C ASP A 274 -17.59 -12.08 17.01
N LEU A 275 -16.95 -11.47 18.00
CA LEU A 275 -15.68 -11.90 18.60
C LEU A 275 -15.82 -12.12 20.11
N ASN A 276 -14.92 -12.93 20.67
CA ASN A 276 -14.63 -12.96 22.10
C ASN A 276 -13.37 -12.13 22.41
N ILE A 277 -13.14 -11.79 23.68
CA ILE A 277 -11.87 -11.17 24.09
C ILE A 277 -10.70 -12.14 23.83
N VAL A 278 -10.88 -13.40 24.21
CA VAL A 278 -9.90 -14.47 24.01
C VAL A 278 -10.49 -15.56 23.12
N GLY A 279 -9.70 -16.00 22.13
CA GLY A 279 -10.09 -17.03 21.19
C GLY A 279 -9.12 -17.13 20.02
N VAL A 280 -9.28 -18.14 19.18
CA VAL A 280 -8.46 -18.29 17.97
C VAL A 280 -8.56 -17.03 17.10
N ARG A 281 -7.45 -16.61 16.47
CA ARG A 281 -7.42 -15.35 15.72
C ARG A 281 -8.34 -15.43 14.50
N PRO A 282 -9.22 -14.45 14.21
CA PRO A 282 -10.03 -14.48 13.00
C PRO A 282 -9.12 -14.42 11.75
N LEU A 283 -9.27 -15.38 10.83
CA LEU A 283 -8.45 -15.51 9.62
C LEU A 283 -9.20 -15.10 8.36
N SER A 284 -8.47 -14.65 7.33
CA SER A 284 -9.03 -14.46 6.00
C SER A 284 -9.39 -15.82 5.38
N ARG A 285 -10.20 -15.83 4.31
CA ARG A 285 -10.49 -17.07 3.57
C ARG A 285 -9.22 -17.82 3.15
N PHE A 286 -8.23 -17.08 2.63
CA PHE A 286 -6.95 -17.65 2.23
C PHE A 286 -6.19 -18.25 3.42
N GLY A 287 -6.03 -17.50 4.51
CA GLY A 287 -5.31 -17.99 5.70
C GLY A 287 -6.01 -19.13 6.43
N PHE A 288 -7.33 -19.24 6.31
CA PHE A 288 -8.07 -20.37 6.84
C PHE A 288 -7.86 -21.63 6.00
N LYS A 289 -7.87 -21.50 4.66
CA LYS A 289 -7.59 -22.61 3.74
C LYS A 289 -6.18 -23.18 3.89
N SER A 290 -5.21 -22.39 4.33
CA SER A 290 -3.85 -22.86 4.58
C SER A 290 -3.68 -23.67 5.87
N LEU A 291 -4.73 -23.81 6.69
CA LEU A 291 -4.69 -24.63 7.91
C LEU A 291 -5.02 -26.10 7.60
N PRO A 292 -4.54 -27.05 8.44
CA PRO A 292 -5.02 -28.44 8.40
C PRO A 292 -6.56 -28.53 8.52
N GLU A 293 -7.18 -29.43 7.74
CA GLU A 293 -8.64 -29.53 7.62
C GLU A 293 -9.35 -29.84 8.96
N ASP A 294 -8.72 -30.67 9.79
CA ASP A 294 -9.22 -30.99 11.13
C ASP A 294 -9.27 -29.74 12.03
N LEU A 295 -8.25 -28.89 11.96
CA LEU A 295 -8.21 -27.63 12.69
C LEU A 295 -9.21 -26.62 12.12
N GLN A 296 -9.44 -26.58 10.81
CA GLN A 296 -10.48 -25.76 10.19
C GLN A 296 -11.86 -26.10 10.79
N LYS A 297 -12.20 -27.40 10.85
CA LYS A 297 -13.47 -27.91 11.40
C LYS A 297 -13.64 -27.57 12.89
N GLU A 298 -12.57 -27.68 13.69
CA GLU A 298 -12.63 -27.33 15.11
C GLU A 298 -12.74 -25.81 15.35
N ARG A 299 -12.02 -25.00 14.58
CA ARG A 299 -12.00 -23.54 14.74
C ARG A 299 -13.38 -22.91 14.56
N ILE A 300 -14.15 -23.38 13.58
CA ILE A 300 -15.48 -22.79 13.29
C ILE A 300 -16.53 -23.13 14.34
N LYS A 301 -16.29 -24.07 15.27
CA LYS A 301 -17.24 -24.39 16.35
C LYS A 301 -17.31 -23.31 17.43
N TYR A 302 -16.33 -22.41 17.46
CA TYR A 302 -16.20 -21.39 18.50
C TYR A 302 -16.07 -20.00 17.90
N LYS A 303 -16.51 -18.98 18.64
CA LYS A 303 -16.26 -17.58 18.25
C LYS A 303 -14.76 -17.30 18.31
N PRO A 304 -14.17 -16.69 17.27
CA PRO A 304 -12.78 -16.25 17.32
C PRO A 304 -12.60 -15.14 18.34
N GLY A 305 -11.35 -14.79 18.64
CA GLY A 305 -11.05 -13.76 19.64
C GLY A 305 -10.02 -12.73 19.23
N CYS A 306 -10.06 -11.59 19.93
CA CYS A 306 -9.11 -10.50 19.77
C CYS A 306 -7.69 -10.93 20.20
N ILE A 307 -7.59 -11.60 21.35
CA ILE A 307 -6.34 -12.10 21.91
C ILE A 307 -6.19 -13.60 21.56
N PRO A 308 -5.22 -13.96 20.69
CA PRO A 308 -5.01 -15.35 20.33
C PRO A 308 -4.26 -16.14 21.41
N PRO A 309 -4.45 -17.48 21.46
CA PRO A 309 -3.75 -18.34 22.42
C PRO A 309 -2.23 -18.24 22.39
N SER A 310 -1.64 -17.96 21.23
CA SER A 310 -0.20 -17.77 21.08
C SER A 310 0.33 -16.58 21.88
N VAL A 311 -0.45 -15.50 22.01
CA VAL A 311 -0.10 -14.34 22.85
C VAL A 311 -0.21 -14.71 24.32
N SER A 312 -1.28 -15.40 24.72
CA SER A 312 -1.43 -15.91 26.08
C SER A 312 -0.30 -16.85 26.51
N LEU A 313 0.28 -17.61 25.57
CA LEU A 313 1.37 -18.55 25.85
C LEU A 313 2.77 -17.97 25.60
N GLY A 314 2.88 -16.78 25.02
CA GLY A 314 4.18 -16.17 24.68
C GLY A 314 4.93 -16.92 23.57
N ILE A 315 4.21 -17.57 22.66
CA ILE A 315 4.75 -18.46 21.63
C ILE A 315 4.78 -17.76 20.26
N THR A 316 5.88 -17.93 19.52
CA THR A 316 6.05 -17.52 18.12
C THR A 316 6.41 -18.69 17.22
N GLY A 317 6.24 -18.49 15.92
CA GLY A 317 6.49 -19.51 14.89
C GLY A 317 5.19 -20.16 14.43
N PHE A 318 5.11 -20.42 13.12
CA PHE A 318 3.86 -20.88 12.50
C PHE A 318 3.40 -22.24 13.07
N LYS A 319 4.33 -23.19 13.21
CA LYS A 319 4.02 -24.54 13.71
C LYS A 319 3.59 -24.50 15.18
N GLU A 320 4.22 -23.65 15.96
CA GLU A 320 3.99 -23.48 17.39
C GLU A 320 2.67 -22.74 17.64
N VAL A 321 2.32 -21.76 16.79
CA VAL A 321 1.00 -21.11 16.81
C VAL A 321 -0.11 -22.13 16.56
N ILE A 322 0.05 -23.04 15.58
CA ILE A 322 -0.92 -24.12 15.34
C ILE A 322 -1.06 -25.01 16.58
N ARG A 323 0.04 -25.37 17.24
CA ARG A 323 0.01 -26.17 18.49
C ARG A 323 -0.73 -25.43 19.61
N ALA A 324 -0.46 -24.14 19.79
CA ALA A 324 -1.13 -23.29 20.76
C ALA A 324 -2.65 -23.23 20.53
N GLU A 325 -3.07 -23.09 19.27
CA GLU A 325 -4.49 -23.10 18.92
C GLU A 325 -5.16 -24.45 19.20
N ARG A 326 -4.52 -25.56 18.83
CA ARG A 326 -5.02 -26.92 19.14
C ARG A 326 -5.19 -27.14 20.64
N LEU A 327 -4.19 -26.76 21.43
CA LEU A 327 -4.23 -26.86 22.90
C LEU A 327 -5.39 -26.05 23.47
N TYR A 328 -5.54 -24.81 23.03
CA TYR A 328 -6.63 -23.94 23.47
C TYR A 328 -8.01 -24.53 23.14
N LEU A 329 -8.22 -24.98 21.89
CA LEU A 329 -9.49 -25.56 21.47
C LEU A 329 -9.83 -26.84 22.25
N TRP A 330 -8.84 -27.70 22.48
CA TRP A 330 -9.02 -28.90 23.32
C TRP A 330 -9.41 -28.54 24.76
N GLN A 331 -8.75 -27.55 25.37
CA GLN A 331 -9.10 -27.07 26.71
C GLN A 331 -10.49 -26.43 26.72
N ARG A 332 -10.83 -25.66 25.68
CA ARG A 332 -12.13 -25.00 25.53
C ARG A 332 -13.28 -26.00 25.41
N LYS A 333 -13.05 -27.13 24.73
CA LYS A 333 -13.98 -28.26 24.63
C LYS A 333 -14.21 -28.94 25.98
N LYS A 334 -13.15 -29.14 26.78
CA LYS A 334 -13.23 -29.82 28.09
C LYS A 334 -13.75 -28.94 29.23
N LYS A 335 -13.30 -27.70 29.31
CA LYS A 335 -13.51 -26.81 30.48
C LYS A 335 -14.44 -25.63 30.20
N GLY A 336 -15.00 -25.55 29.00
CA GLY A 336 -15.95 -24.50 28.66
C GLY A 336 -15.36 -23.09 28.79
N PRO A 337 -16.16 -22.07 29.16
CA PRO A 337 -15.75 -20.66 29.13
C PRO A 337 -14.65 -20.32 30.13
N VAL A 338 -14.41 -21.14 31.16
CA VAL A 338 -13.31 -20.96 32.13
C VAL A 338 -11.95 -20.90 31.43
N THR A 339 -11.79 -21.61 30.31
CA THR A 339 -10.56 -21.53 29.49
C THR A 339 -10.27 -20.10 29.02
N ASN A 340 -11.29 -19.30 28.68
CA ASN A 340 -11.09 -17.93 28.23
C ASN A 340 -10.53 -17.05 29.35
N VAL A 341 -11.06 -17.20 30.57
CA VAL A 341 -10.59 -16.45 31.75
C VAL A 341 -9.12 -16.78 32.05
N LYS A 342 -8.77 -18.07 32.02
CA LYS A 342 -7.38 -18.52 32.21
C LYS A 342 -6.44 -17.88 31.18
N TYR A 343 -6.76 -18.00 29.89
CA TYR A 343 -5.90 -17.47 28.83
C TYR A 343 -5.86 -15.94 28.82
N PHE A 344 -6.91 -15.27 29.28
CA PHE A 344 -6.91 -13.83 29.48
C PHE A 344 -5.89 -13.41 30.55
N GLY A 345 -5.94 -14.04 31.72
CA GLY A 345 -4.97 -13.77 32.80
C GLY A 345 -3.52 -14.01 32.36
N MET A 346 -3.27 -15.10 31.62
CA MET A 346 -1.95 -15.39 31.05
C MET A 346 -1.50 -14.33 30.04
N ALA A 347 -2.40 -13.84 29.18
CA ALA A 347 -2.09 -12.78 28.23
C ALA A 347 -1.73 -11.47 28.94
N VAL A 348 -2.53 -11.05 29.93
CA VAL A 348 -2.27 -9.85 30.74
C VAL A 348 -0.90 -9.94 31.41
N TYR A 349 -0.59 -11.09 32.02
CA TYR A 349 0.70 -11.34 32.65
C TYR A 349 1.87 -11.23 31.67
N ASN A 350 1.77 -11.84 30.49
CA ASN A 350 2.83 -11.81 29.48
C ASN A 350 3.03 -10.41 28.87
N LEU A 351 1.95 -9.66 28.65
CA LEU A 351 2.00 -8.28 28.18
C LEU A 351 2.67 -7.38 29.22
N ALA A 352 2.31 -7.52 30.50
CA ALA A 352 2.88 -6.73 31.59
C ALA A 352 4.39 -6.96 31.76
N ARG A 353 4.87 -8.20 31.57
CA ARG A 353 6.30 -8.54 31.67
C ARG A 353 7.13 -8.20 30.42
N ARG A 354 6.56 -7.51 29.42
CA ARG A 354 7.19 -7.21 28.12
C ARG A 354 7.82 -8.43 27.43
N LYS A 355 7.39 -9.66 27.76
CA LYS A 355 7.81 -10.88 27.02
C LYS A 355 7.17 -10.96 25.63
N THR A 356 6.40 -9.95 25.24
CA THR A 356 5.78 -9.85 23.93
C THR A 356 6.55 -8.89 23.01
N PHE A 357 7.31 -9.50 22.11
CA PHE A 357 7.40 -9.13 20.70
C PHE A 357 7.73 -7.66 20.37
N SER A 358 9.01 -7.32 20.49
CA SER A 358 9.62 -6.37 19.55
C SER A 358 9.33 -6.87 18.11
N SER A 359 8.76 -5.97 17.29
CA SER A 359 8.25 -6.22 15.94
C SER A 359 9.36 -6.33 14.91
#